data_AF-A0A2E5M8V1-F1
#
_entry.id   AF-A0A2E5M8V1-F1
#
_cell.length_a   1.000
_cell.length_b   1.000
_cell.length_c   1.000
_cell.angle_alpha   90.00
_cell.angle_beta   90.00
_cell.angle_gamma   90.00
#
_symmetry.space_group_name_H-M   'P 1'
#
loop_
_entity.id
_entity.type
_entity.pdbx_description
1 polymer ?
#
loop_
_entity_poly.entity_id
_entity_poly.type
_entity_poly.pdbx_seq_one_letter_code
_entity_poly.pdbx_strand_id
1 'polypeptide(L)'
;MSLPAWGAAQTNIAADLATECHAQSLLQPASTQACDELIELATSQAVAPNLLAAAHTNRGVIVGRPAAARADEEGLQVALEDFIAAAELTQDRAEPLLNQAVVLISLRRASEALVRLEAVILLPGEGAAAWRRAALLNRAIALRSLGALDEAHANLEAAQALAEFGPLRQTVAPSPQF
;
A
#
# COMPACT_ATOMS: atom_id res chain seq x y z
N MET A 1 38.69 17.88 4.11
CA MET A 1 37.85 17.21 5.13
C MET A 1 37.27 15.97 4.48
N SER A 2 37.83 14.81 4.79
CA SER A 2 37.38 13.52 4.28
C SER A 2 36.18 13.07 5.10
N LEU A 3 35.06 12.74 4.47
CA LEU A 3 33.94 12.08 5.15
C LEU A 3 34.42 10.74 5.72
N PRO A 4 34.02 10.33 6.93
CA PRO A 4 34.42 9.04 7.50
C PRO A 4 33.90 7.89 6.61
N ALA A 5 34.72 6.87 6.39
CA ALA A 5 34.36 5.64 5.66
C ALA A 5 33.13 4.88 6.23
N TRP A 6 32.65 5.30 7.40
CA TRP A 6 31.47 4.80 8.08
C TRP A 6 30.17 5.04 7.31
N GLY A 7 30.06 6.17 6.60
CA GLY A 7 28.83 6.51 5.87
C GLY A 7 28.50 5.51 4.76
N ALA A 8 29.50 5.01 4.03
CA ALA A 8 29.30 4.06 2.93
C ALA A 8 28.98 2.63 3.42
N ALA A 9 29.58 2.20 4.55
CA ALA A 9 29.29 0.90 5.14
C ALA A 9 27.88 0.84 5.74
N GLN A 10 27.42 1.93 6.37
CA GLN A 10 26.08 2.03 6.95
C GLN A 10 24.97 2.15 5.91
N THR A 11 25.21 2.85 4.79
CA THR A 11 24.26 2.87 3.66
C THR A 11 24.08 1.49 3.03
N ASN A 12 25.11 0.63 3.06
CA ASN A 12 25.00 -0.75 2.57
C ASN A 12 24.14 -1.60 3.50
N ILE A 13 24.31 -1.48 4.82
CA ILE A 13 23.48 -2.21 5.80
C ILE A 13 21.99 -1.85 5.65
N ALA A 14 21.65 -0.55 5.55
CA ALA A 14 20.27 -0.12 5.39
C ALA A 14 19.64 -0.63 4.07
N ALA A 15 20.42 -0.68 2.99
CA ALA A 15 19.97 -1.20 1.70
C ALA A 15 19.77 -2.72 1.71
N ASP A 16 20.66 -3.47 2.37
CA ASP A 16 20.55 -4.91 2.54
C ASP A 16 19.31 -5.27 3.37
N LEU A 17 19.10 -4.58 4.50
CA LEU A 17 17.91 -4.74 5.33
C LEU A 17 16.63 -4.38 4.57
N ALA A 18 16.64 -3.31 3.77
CA ALA A 18 15.48 -2.94 2.96
C ALA A 18 15.14 -4.01 1.91
N THR A 19 16.16 -4.61 1.30
CA THR A 19 16.00 -5.69 0.32
C THR A 19 15.41 -6.94 0.97
N GLU A 20 15.94 -7.35 2.13
CA GLU A 20 15.43 -8.51 2.87
C GLU A 20 14.01 -8.26 3.38
N CYS A 21 13.74 -7.08 3.96
CA CYS A 21 12.40 -6.69 4.40
C CYS A 21 11.37 -6.76 3.25
N HIS A 22 11.74 -6.28 2.06
CA HIS A 22 10.89 -6.43 0.88
C HIS A 22 10.71 -7.90 0.48
N ALA A 23 11.78 -8.71 0.44
CA ALA A 23 11.68 -10.13 0.10
C ALA A 23 10.72 -10.87 1.05
N GLN A 24 10.82 -10.63 2.36
CA GLN A 24 9.92 -11.23 3.37
C GLN A 24 8.46 -10.83 3.18
N SER A 25 8.18 -9.64 2.64
CA SER A 25 6.81 -9.22 2.31
C SER A 25 6.14 -10.08 1.23
N LEU A 26 6.93 -10.84 0.45
CA LEU A 26 6.45 -11.69 -0.64
C LEU A 26 6.42 -13.19 -0.27
N LEU A 27 7.07 -13.60 0.82
CA LEU A 27 7.27 -15.00 1.18
C LEU A 27 6.23 -15.55 2.17
N GLN A 28 6.15 -16.88 2.25
CA GLN A 28 5.42 -17.63 3.29
C GLN A 28 6.26 -18.84 3.73
N PRO A 29 6.64 -18.98 5.03
CA PRO A 29 6.39 -18.02 6.12
C PRO A 29 7.22 -16.73 5.97
N ALA A 30 6.69 -15.62 6.47
CA ALA A 30 7.37 -14.33 6.49
C ALA A 30 7.91 -14.00 7.89
N SER A 31 9.02 -13.25 7.94
CA SER A 31 9.62 -12.68 9.15
C SER A 31 9.62 -11.15 9.07
N THR A 32 9.33 -10.46 10.17
CA THR A 32 9.43 -8.99 10.26
C THR A 32 10.82 -8.50 10.65
N GLN A 33 11.73 -9.41 11.03
CA GLN A 33 13.02 -9.08 11.64
C GLN A 33 13.80 -8.02 10.87
N ALA A 34 13.99 -8.19 9.56
CA ALA A 34 14.73 -7.23 8.74
C ALA A 34 14.05 -5.86 8.66
N CYS A 35 12.71 -5.82 8.68
CA CYS A 35 11.97 -4.57 8.72
C CYS A 35 12.11 -3.87 10.09
N ASP A 36 12.06 -4.64 11.18
CA ASP A 36 12.21 -4.13 12.54
C ASP A 36 13.62 -3.55 12.77
N GLU A 37 14.65 -4.27 12.33
CA GLU A 37 16.05 -3.81 12.38
C GLU A 37 16.26 -2.53 11.54
N LEU A 38 15.63 -2.43 10.36
CA LEU A 38 15.72 -1.22 9.54
C LEU A 38 15.03 -0.02 10.18
N ILE A 39 13.86 -0.24 10.79
CA ILE A 39 13.11 0.81 11.49
C ILE A 39 13.94 1.31 12.68
N GLU A 40 14.50 0.41 13.50
CA GLU A 40 15.35 0.77 14.64
C GLU A 40 16.62 1.52 14.21
N LEU A 41 17.26 1.07 13.13
CA LEU A 41 18.41 1.76 12.55
C LEU A 41 18.04 3.20 12.13
N ALA A 42 16.85 3.40 11.55
CA ALA A 42 16.38 4.71 11.13
C ALA A 42 15.97 5.63 12.28
N THR A 43 15.58 5.10 13.45
CA THR A 43 15.33 5.92 14.65
C THR A 43 16.62 6.41 15.30
N SER A 44 17.72 5.66 15.16
CA SER A 44 19.03 6.00 15.74
C SER A 44 19.92 6.82 14.80
N GLN A 45 19.64 6.82 13.50
CA GLN A 45 20.48 7.43 12.46
C GLN A 45 19.65 8.06 11.34
N ALA A 46 20.25 9.00 10.60
CA ALA A 46 19.61 9.59 9.43
C ALA A 46 19.57 8.58 8.27
N VAL A 47 18.45 7.87 8.13
CA VAL A 47 18.13 7.03 6.96
C VAL A 47 17.21 7.81 6.01
N ALA A 48 17.31 7.54 4.71
CA ALA A 48 16.45 8.18 3.73
C ALA A 48 14.96 7.90 4.05
N PRO A 49 14.08 8.94 4.11
CA PRO A 49 12.66 8.76 4.44
C PRO A 49 11.93 7.72 3.59
N ASN A 50 12.32 7.60 2.32
CA ASN A 50 11.75 6.61 1.40
C ASN A 50 12.08 5.16 1.79
N LEU A 51 13.26 4.89 2.35
CA LEU A 51 13.63 3.55 2.82
C LEU A 51 12.86 3.21 4.09
N LEU A 52 12.73 4.16 5.02
CA LEU A 52 11.93 3.98 6.24
C LEU A 52 10.44 3.77 5.91
N ALA A 53 9.89 4.54 4.98
CA ALA A 53 8.52 4.36 4.51
C ALA A 53 8.29 2.97 3.87
N ALA A 54 9.26 2.49 3.09
CA ALA A 54 9.20 1.14 2.51
C ALA A 54 9.28 0.06 3.60
N ALA A 55 10.12 0.25 4.62
CA ALA A 55 10.23 -0.68 5.75
C ALA A 55 8.90 -0.84 6.49
N HIS A 56 8.27 0.29 6.87
CA HIS A 56 6.94 0.29 7.46
C HIS A 56 5.90 -0.35 6.55
N THR A 57 5.88 0.00 5.27
CA THR A 57 4.92 -0.58 4.30
C THR A 57 5.06 -2.11 4.23
N ASN A 58 6.29 -2.61 4.08
CA ASN A 58 6.55 -4.05 3.98
C ASN A 58 6.22 -4.77 5.28
N ARG A 59 6.57 -4.20 6.45
CA ARG A 59 6.19 -4.76 7.75
C ARG A 59 4.67 -4.86 7.91
N GLY A 60 3.96 -3.77 7.57
CA GLY A 60 2.50 -3.74 7.56
C GLY A 60 1.88 -4.82 6.68
N VAL A 61 2.45 -5.09 5.51
CA VAL A 61 2.02 -6.18 4.60
C VAL A 61 2.27 -7.57 5.20
N ILE A 62 3.34 -7.75 5.98
CA ILE A 62 3.67 -9.02 6.64
C ILE A 62 2.68 -9.28 7.78
N VAL A 63 2.45 -8.31 8.66
CA VAL A 63 1.62 -8.47 9.87
C VAL A 63 0.12 -8.39 9.60
N GLY A 64 -0.30 -7.61 8.58
CA GLY A 64 -1.70 -7.42 8.21
C GLY A 64 -2.27 -8.43 7.22
N ARG A 65 -1.53 -9.48 6.85
CA ARG A 65 -1.92 -10.44 5.80
C ARG A 65 -3.05 -11.38 6.29
N PRO A 66 -4.26 -11.35 5.70
CA PRO A 66 -5.39 -12.15 6.18
C PRO A 66 -5.35 -13.63 5.75
N ALA A 67 -4.53 -13.99 4.75
CA ALA A 67 -4.42 -15.37 4.24
C ALA A 67 -3.52 -16.29 5.10
N ALA A 68 -2.81 -15.73 6.08
CA ALA A 68 -2.24 -16.51 7.17
C ALA A 68 -3.18 -16.35 8.36
N ALA A 69 -3.47 -17.42 9.09
CA ALA A 69 -4.23 -17.41 10.34
C ALA A 69 -3.49 -16.66 11.47
N ARG A 70 -3.08 -15.40 11.22
CA ARG A 70 -2.22 -14.56 12.06
C ARG A 70 -2.62 -13.08 12.13
N ALA A 71 -3.39 -12.54 11.19
CA ALA A 71 -3.91 -11.20 11.36
C ALA A 71 -5.15 -11.28 12.26
N ASP A 72 -4.91 -11.35 13.56
CA ASP A 72 -5.89 -10.95 14.55
C ASP A 72 -6.05 -9.42 14.56
N GLU A 73 -6.93 -8.92 15.41
CA GLU A 73 -7.18 -7.48 15.52
C GLU A 73 -5.90 -6.70 15.87
N GLU A 74 -5.00 -7.30 16.65
CA GLU A 74 -3.70 -6.71 17.01
C GLU A 74 -2.79 -6.59 15.80
N GLY A 75 -2.62 -7.65 15.01
CA GLY A 75 -1.82 -7.61 13.78
C GLY A 75 -2.35 -6.61 12.76
N LEU A 76 -3.68 -6.47 12.64
CA LEU A 76 -4.31 -5.44 11.80
C LEU A 76 -4.05 -4.03 12.35
N GLN A 77 -4.07 -3.83 13.66
CA GLN A 77 -3.78 -2.54 14.27
C GLN A 77 -2.32 -2.13 14.06
N VAL A 78 -1.36 -3.06 14.23
CA VAL A 78 0.06 -2.82 13.92
C VAL A 78 0.25 -2.48 12.44
N ALA A 79 -0.41 -3.21 11.53
CA ALA A 79 -0.35 -2.89 10.10
C ALA A 79 -0.87 -1.49 9.79
N LEU A 80 -1.97 -1.08 10.44
CA LEU A 80 -2.52 0.25 10.26
C LEU A 80 -1.54 1.35 10.70
N GLU A 81 -0.90 1.17 11.85
CA GLU A 81 0.11 2.11 12.38
C GLU A 81 1.31 2.22 11.43
N ASP A 82 1.78 1.09 10.90
CA ASP A 82 2.84 1.05 9.90
C ASP A 82 2.48 1.82 8.63
N PHE A 83 1.29 1.59 8.09
CA PHE A 83 0.88 2.32 6.90
C PHE A 83 0.64 3.82 7.16
N ILE A 84 0.27 4.22 8.39
CA ILE A 84 0.20 5.63 8.79
C ILE A 84 1.60 6.25 8.78
N ALA A 85 2.57 5.61 9.44
CA ALA A 85 3.95 6.09 9.46
C ALA A 85 4.53 6.21 8.04
N ALA A 86 4.30 5.22 7.18
CA ALA A 86 4.75 5.26 5.79
C ALA A 86 4.12 6.40 4.98
N ALA A 87 2.83 6.69 5.18
CA ALA A 87 2.14 7.77 4.48
C ALA A 87 2.63 9.16 4.93
N GLU A 88 2.95 9.34 6.21
CA GLU A 88 3.51 10.59 6.74
C GLU A 88 4.90 10.90 6.16
N LEU A 89 5.68 9.85 5.87
CA LEU A 89 7.00 9.96 5.26
C LEU A 89 6.96 10.18 3.75
N THR A 90 5.84 9.86 3.07
CA THR A 90 5.72 9.91 1.61
C THR A 90 4.38 10.53 1.18
N GLN A 91 4.33 11.86 1.16
CA GLN A 91 3.09 12.65 0.98
C GLN A 91 2.39 12.45 -0.39
N ASP A 92 3.01 11.74 -1.34
CA ASP A 92 2.52 11.53 -2.71
C ASP A 92 2.38 10.04 -3.09
N ARG A 93 2.51 9.11 -2.14
CA ARG A 93 2.41 7.68 -2.43
C ARG A 93 1.03 7.11 -2.18
N ALA A 94 0.47 6.52 -3.24
CA ALA A 94 -0.82 5.84 -3.20
C ALA A 94 -0.81 4.55 -2.36
N GLU A 95 0.31 3.83 -2.36
CA GLU A 95 0.40 2.48 -1.80
C GLU A 95 0.11 2.43 -0.30
N PRO A 96 0.75 3.23 0.58
CA PRO A 96 0.41 3.23 2.01
C PRO A 96 -1.04 3.60 2.28
N LEU A 97 -1.59 4.60 1.58
CA LEU A 97 -2.98 5.04 1.74
C LEU A 97 -3.98 3.94 1.34
N LEU A 98 -3.71 3.22 0.25
CA LEU A 98 -4.53 2.10 -0.19
C LEU A 98 -4.48 0.96 0.84
N ASN A 99 -3.30 0.64 1.36
CA ASN A 99 -3.12 -0.41 2.35
C ASN A 99 -3.81 -0.07 3.69
N GLN A 100 -3.76 1.20 4.13
CA GLN A 100 -4.57 1.67 5.28
C GLN A 100 -6.06 1.37 5.05
N ALA A 101 -6.59 1.70 3.87
CA ALA A 101 -8.00 1.49 3.58
C ALA A 101 -8.38 0.01 3.62
N VAL A 102 -7.56 -0.87 3.06
CA VAL A 102 -7.78 -2.33 3.10
C VAL A 102 -7.82 -2.85 4.53
N VAL A 103 -6.88 -2.42 5.38
CA VAL A 103 -6.84 -2.81 6.80
C VAL A 103 -8.06 -2.26 7.55
N LEU A 104 -8.44 -1.00 7.32
CA LEU A 104 -9.62 -0.39 7.92
C LEU A 104 -10.92 -1.12 7.54
N ILE A 105 -11.04 -1.60 6.29
CA ILE A 105 -12.16 -2.46 5.87
C ILE A 105 -12.17 -3.77 6.66
N SER A 106 -11.02 -4.43 6.81
CA SER A 106 -10.87 -5.66 7.60
C SER A 106 -11.25 -5.45 9.07
N LEU A 107 -10.87 -4.30 9.64
CA LEU A 107 -11.24 -3.85 10.99
C LEU A 107 -12.69 -3.33 11.10
N ARG A 108 -13.50 -3.44 10.04
CA ARG A 108 -14.90 -2.96 9.98
C ARG A 108 -15.06 -1.45 10.20
N ARG A 109 -14.00 -0.67 9.98
CA ARG A 109 -13.93 0.80 10.06
C ARG A 109 -14.10 1.44 8.67
N ALA A 110 -15.16 1.05 7.97
CA ALA A 110 -15.36 1.39 6.56
C ALA A 110 -15.44 2.90 6.28
N SER A 111 -16.03 3.70 7.16
CA SER A 111 -16.10 5.16 7.00
C SER A 111 -14.72 5.82 6.98
N GLU A 112 -13.77 5.32 7.77
CA GLU A 112 -12.39 5.81 7.77
C GLU A 112 -11.64 5.35 6.52
N ALA A 113 -11.92 4.13 6.04
CA ALA A 113 -11.36 3.63 4.79
C ALA A 113 -11.75 4.54 3.61
N LEU A 114 -12.99 5.02 3.56
CA LEU A 114 -13.45 5.94 2.50
C LEU A 114 -12.58 7.20 2.39
N VAL A 115 -12.16 7.76 3.53
CA VAL A 115 -11.28 8.96 3.55
C VAL A 115 -9.95 8.67 2.87
N ARG A 116 -9.35 7.50 3.13
CA ARG A 116 -8.05 7.13 2.54
C ARG A 116 -8.17 6.78 1.06
N LEU A 117 -9.27 6.14 0.67
CA LEU A 117 -9.54 5.81 -0.73
C LEU A 117 -9.79 7.05 -1.58
N GLU A 118 -10.49 8.05 -1.03
CA GLU A 118 -10.64 9.36 -1.68
C GLU A 118 -9.28 10.03 -1.90
N ALA A 119 -8.40 10.01 -0.89
CA ALA A 119 -7.05 10.55 -1.03
C ALA A 119 -6.26 9.87 -2.18
N VAL A 120 -6.35 8.54 -2.32
CA VAL A 120 -5.71 7.83 -3.45
C VAL A 120 -6.32 8.21 -4.80
N ILE A 121 -7.64 8.37 -4.88
CA ILE A 121 -8.34 8.72 -6.14
C ILE A 121 -7.87 10.10 -6.65
N LEU A 122 -7.65 11.03 -5.73
CA LEU A 122 -7.25 12.41 -5.99
C LEU A 122 -5.75 12.60 -6.27
N LEU A 123 -4.92 11.56 -6.13
CA LEU A 123 -3.49 11.68 -6.43
C LEU A 123 -3.26 12.02 -7.92
N PRO A 124 -2.37 12.99 -8.21
CA PRO A 124 -2.04 13.38 -9.58
C PRO A 124 -1.09 12.39 -10.26
N GLY A 125 -1.03 12.44 -11.59
CA GLY A 125 -0.04 11.71 -12.40
C GLY A 125 -0.63 10.62 -13.29
N GLU A 126 -0.06 10.45 -14.49
CA GLU A 126 -0.53 9.49 -15.50
C GLU A 126 -0.35 8.03 -15.03
N GLY A 127 0.66 7.74 -14.20
CA GLY A 127 0.86 6.42 -13.58
C GLY A 127 -0.15 6.07 -12.48
N ALA A 128 -0.99 7.02 -12.05
CA ALA A 128 -1.94 6.82 -10.95
C ALA A 128 -3.19 6.02 -11.36
N ALA A 129 -3.38 5.69 -12.64
CA ALA A 129 -4.59 5.00 -13.11
C ALA A 129 -4.82 3.65 -12.42
N ALA A 130 -3.76 2.86 -12.21
CA ALA A 130 -3.84 1.57 -11.51
C ALA A 130 -4.26 1.74 -10.05
N TRP A 131 -3.66 2.70 -9.34
CA TRP A 131 -3.97 3.03 -7.96
C TRP A 131 -5.39 3.57 -7.80
N ARG A 132 -5.80 4.49 -8.68
CA ARG A 132 -7.17 5.03 -8.72
C ARG A 132 -8.19 3.92 -8.92
N ARG A 133 -7.92 3.00 -9.85
CA ARG A 133 -8.78 1.84 -10.06
C ARG A 133 -8.86 0.95 -8.82
N ALA A 134 -7.74 0.63 -8.20
CA ALA A 134 -7.72 -0.17 -6.97
C ALA A 134 -8.47 0.53 -5.82
N ALA A 135 -8.35 1.85 -5.71
CA ALA A 135 -9.08 2.63 -4.72
C ALA A 135 -10.60 2.63 -4.97
N LEU A 136 -11.05 2.78 -6.22
CA LEU A 136 -12.47 2.70 -6.58
C LEU A 136 -13.07 1.32 -6.24
N LEU A 137 -12.34 0.23 -6.51
CA LEU A 137 -12.78 -1.12 -6.16
C LEU A 137 -12.92 -1.30 -4.64
N ASN A 138 -11.92 -0.87 -3.86
CA ASN A 138 -11.99 -0.92 -2.40
C ASN A 138 -13.06 0.03 -1.83
N ARG A 139 -13.31 1.15 -2.50
CA ARG A 139 -14.38 2.09 -2.12
C ARG A 139 -15.74 1.46 -2.31
N ALA A 140 -15.96 0.73 -3.40
CA ALA A 140 -17.17 -0.05 -3.59
C ALA A 140 -17.37 -1.10 -2.48
N ILE A 141 -16.30 -1.78 -2.05
CA ILE A 141 -16.35 -2.74 -0.92
C ILE A 141 -16.77 -2.04 0.37
N ALA A 142 -16.14 -0.90 0.70
CA ALA A 142 -16.45 -0.11 1.88
C ALA A 142 -17.89 0.43 1.86
N LEU A 143 -18.34 1.00 0.73
CA LEU A 143 -19.71 1.51 0.55
C LEU A 143 -20.76 0.41 0.69
N ARG A 144 -20.51 -0.77 0.10
CA ARG A 144 -21.37 -1.94 0.27
C ARG A 144 -21.47 -2.35 1.73
N SER A 145 -20.37 -2.30 2.50
CA SER A 145 -20.38 -2.64 3.92
C SER A 145 -21.20 -1.64 4.77
N LEU A 146 -21.39 -0.42 4.27
CA LEU A 146 -22.21 0.63 4.87
C LEU A 146 -23.66 0.66 4.35
N GLY A 147 -24.01 -0.21 3.38
CA GLY A 147 -25.34 -0.26 2.76
C GLY A 147 -25.57 0.75 1.62
N ALA A 148 -24.55 1.52 1.22
CA ALA A 148 -24.60 2.48 0.12
C ALA A 148 -24.40 1.78 -1.24
N LEU A 149 -25.40 1.02 -1.67
CA LEU A 149 -25.28 0.10 -2.82
C LEU A 149 -25.21 0.83 -4.17
N ASP A 150 -25.93 1.94 -4.33
CA ASP A 150 -25.94 2.70 -5.59
C ASP A 150 -24.57 3.36 -5.83
N GLU A 151 -23.99 3.97 -4.80
CA GLU A 151 -22.64 4.52 -4.86
C GLU A 151 -21.59 3.43 -5.06
N ALA A 152 -21.78 2.25 -4.46
CA ALA A 152 -20.89 1.12 -4.68
C ALA A 152 -20.89 0.69 -6.16
N HIS A 153 -22.06 0.58 -6.80
CA HIS A 153 -22.17 0.28 -8.22
C HIS A 153 -21.51 1.35 -9.09
N ALA A 154 -21.76 2.64 -8.83
CA ALA A 154 -21.14 3.73 -9.57
C ALA A 154 -19.60 3.69 -9.50
N ASN A 155 -19.03 3.29 -8.35
CA ASN A 155 -17.59 3.11 -8.20
C ASN A 155 -17.05 1.91 -9.00
N LEU A 156 -17.82 0.81 -9.10
CA LEU A 156 -17.46 -0.34 -9.94
C LEU A 156 -17.45 0.02 -11.42
N GLU A 157 -18.46 0.77 -11.89
CA GLU A 157 -18.53 1.26 -13.27
C GLU A 157 -17.34 2.18 -13.59
N ALA A 158 -17.01 3.12 -12.69
CA ALA A 158 -15.84 3.98 -12.84
C ALA A 158 -14.52 3.18 -12.89
N ALA A 159 -14.38 2.15 -12.04
CA ALA A 159 -13.21 1.27 -12.04
C ALA A 159 -13.10 0.43 -13.32
N GLN A 160 -14.23 0.02 -13.89
CA GLN A 160 -14.29 -0.69 -15.17
C GLN A 160 -13.88 0.21 -16.32
N ALA A 161 -14.40 1.43 -16.39
CA ALA A 161 -14.01 2.40 -17.42
C ALA A 161 -12.48 2.59 -17.46
N LEU A 162 -11.83 2.74 -16.30
CA LEU A 162 -10.36 2.84 -16.23
C LEU A 162 -9.62 1.59 -16.74
N ALA A 163 -10.22 0.40 -16.63
CA ALA A 163 -9.64 -0.83 -17.19
C ALA A 163 -9.78 -0.87 -18.71
N GLU A 164 -10.90 -0.38 -19.24
CA GLU A 164 -11.17 -0.38 -20.68
C GLU A 164 -10.27 0.60 -21.45
N PHE A 165 -9.82 1.67 -20.81
CA PHE A 165 -8.88 2.64 -21.39
C PHE A 165 -7.40 2.36 -21.06
N GLY A 166 -7.08 1.24 -20.40
CA GLY A 166 -5.70 0.83 -20.12
C GLY A 166 -4.95 0.34 -21.36
N PRO A 167 -3.60 0.22 -21.31
CA PRO A 167 -2.75 -0.10 -22.46
C PRO A 167 -3.04 -1.48 -23.11
N LEU A 168 -3.83 -2.34 -22.48
CA LEU A 168 -4.18 -3.67 -23.00
C LEU A 168 -5.41 -3.70 -23.92
N ARG A 169 -6.13 -2.59 -24.11
CA ARG A 169 -7.38 -2.59 -24.90
C ARG A 169 -7.43 -1.62 -26.07
N GLN A 170 -6.30 -1.15 -26.58
CA GLN A 170 -6.28 -0.33 -27.80
C GLN A 170 -6.68 -1.09 -29.09
N THR A 171 -6.87 -2.42 -29.09
CA THR A 171 -7.30 -3.12 -30.31
C THR A 171 -8.17 -4.35 -30.02
N VAL A 172 -9.48 -4.17 -29.97
CA VAL A 172 -10.41 -5.13 -30.58
C VAL A 172 -11.51 -4.32 -31.24
N ALA A 173 -11.42 -4.14 -32.56
CA ALA A 173 -12.55 -3.65 -33.34
C ALA A 173 -13.73 -4.63 -33.18
N PRO A 174 -14.98 -4.16 -33.04
CA PRO A 174 -16.12 -5.06 -32.91
C PRO A 174 -16.22 -5.93 -34.17
N SER A 175 -16.25 -7.25 -33.98
CA SER A 175 -16.45 -8.22 -35.06
C SER A 175 -17.77 -7.92 -35.78
N PRO A 176 -17.79 -7.84 -37.13
CA PRO A 176 -19.03 -7.64 -37.85
C PRO A 176 -19.88 -8.91 -37.68
N GLN A 177 -21.09 -8.71 -37.14
CA GLN A 177 -22.08 -9.77 -37.04
C GLN A 177 -22.53 -10.13 -38.47
N PHE A 178 -22.26 -11.36 -38.89
CA PHE A 178 -22.89 -11.99 -40.06
C PHE A 178 -23.74 -13.16 -39.58
#